data_AF-A0A1I3HPW7-F1
#
_entry.id   AF-A0A1I3HPW7-F1
#
_cell.length_a   1.000
_cell.length_b   1.000
_cell.length_c   1.000
_cell.angle_alpha   90.00
_cell.angle_beta   90.00
_cell.angle_gamma   90.00
#
_symmetry.space_group_name_H-M   'P 1'
#
loop_
_entity.id
_entity.type
_entity.pdbx_description
1 polymer ?
#
loop_
_entity_poly.entity_id
_entity_poly.type
_entity_poly.pdbx_seq_one_letter_code
_entity_poly.pdbx_strand_id
1 'polypeptide(L)'
;MTIISILRLCLYSTIKSQGSFFGAQNYNVTQQLGNTKNLNKLSTFSFAARIRSFSYALSGIAVLLKSQHNAWIHLVATTLVISGGLFFQIDPIEWCLVILAILAVFVAEALNTAIEFLCDAVSPTPHPLIQKSKDVAAGAVLISAIGAIVIGLIIFPPYFKAYL
;
A
#
# COMPACT_ATOMS: atom_id res chain seq x y z
N MET A 1 -20.28 8.81 -10.19
CA MET A 1 -20.33 7.39 -10.60
C MET A 1 -19.35 6.64 -9.71
N THR A 2 -19.86 6.21 -8.56
CA THR A 2 -19.11 6.10 -7.30
C THR A 2 -18.65 4.67 -7.04
N ILE A 3 -17.64 4.48 -6.19
CA ILE A 3 -17.12 3.20 -5.64
C ILE A 3 -18.23 2.16 -5.30
N ILE A 4 -19.43 2.63 -4.97
CA ILE A 4 -20.66 1.84 -4.76
C ILE A 4 -21.06 0.99 -5.97
N SER A 5 -20.85 1.47 -7.20
CA SER A 5 -21.19 0.75 -8.44
C SER A 5 -20.24 -0.43 -8.71
N ILE A 6 -18.97 -0.29 -8.36
CA ILE A 6 -17.95 -1.35 -8.49
C ILE A 6 -18.16 -2.41 -7.39
N LEU A 7 -18.47 -1.98 -6.16
CA LEU A 7 -18.89 -2.87 -5.07
C LEU A 7 -20.17 -3.66 -5.42
N ARG A 8 -21.16 -3.03 -6.09
CA ARG A 8 -22.37 -3.72 -6.55
C ARG A 8 -22.09 -4.79 -7.61
N LEU A 9 -21.21 -4.53 -8.57
CA LEU A 9 -20.82 -5.51 -9.60
C LEU A 9 -19.99 -6.67 -9.01
N CYS A 10 -19.14 -6.37 -8.02
CA CYS A 10 -18.36 -7.38 -7.29
C CYS A 10 -19.25 -8.25 -6.38
N LEU A 11 -20.24 -7.65 -5.71
CA LEU A 11 -21.26 -8.37 -4.95
C LEU A 11 -22.18 -9.22 -5.84
N TYR A 12 -22.62 -8.69 -6.99
CA TYR A 12 -23.53 -9.39 -7.89
C TYR A 12 -22.88 -10.64 -8.53
N SER A 13 -21.62 -10.55 -8.94
CA SER A 13 -20.86 -11.70 -9.46
C SER A 13 -20.56 -12.75 -8.37
N THR A 14 -20.33 -12.31 -7.13
CA THR A 14 -20.14 -13.20 -5.97
C THR A 14 -21.43 -13.95 -5.59
N ILE A 15 -22.60 -13.29 -5.60
CA ILE A 15 -23.89 -13.90 -5.26
C ILE A 15 -24.32 -14.91 -6.34
N LYS A 16 -24.12 -14.60 -7.62
CA LYS A 16 -24.43 -15.52 -8.73
C LYS A 16 -23.57 -16.79 -8.69
N SER A 17 -22.34 -16.70 -8.17
CA SER A 17 -21.46 -17.85 -7.91
C SER A 17 -21.88 -18.69 -6.69
N GLN A 18 -22.63 -18.13 -5.74
CA GLN A 18 -23.07 -18.86 -4.53
C GLN A 18 -24.35 -19.68 -4.74
N GLY A 19 -25.25 -19.29 -5.65
CA GLY A 19 -26.48 -20.05 -5.92
C GLY A 19 -26.22 -21.48 -6.42
N SER A 20 -25.14 -21.72 -7.16
CA SER A 20 -24.68 -23.05 -7.57
C SER A 20 -23.89 -23.79 -6.48
N PHE A 21 -23.45 -23.10 -5.42
CA PHE A 21 -22.62 -23.63 -4.33
C PHE A 21 -23.47 -24.08 -3.12
N PHE A 22 -24.66 -23.51 -2.91
CA PHE A 22 -25.59 -23.89 -1.84
C PHE A 22 -26.05 -25.36 -1.91
N GLY A 23 -26.09 -25.97 -3.11
CA GLY A 23 -26.36 -27.40 -3.28
C GLY A 23 -25.23 -28.32 -2.78
N ALA A 24 -23.98 -27.82 -2.74
CA ALA A 24 -22.80 -28.56 -2.29
C ALA A 24 -22.47 -28.37 -0.79
N GLN A 25 -23.08 -27.37 -0.13
CA GLN A 25 -22.81 -27.07 1.28
C GLN A 25 -23.43 -28.05 2.28
N ASN A 26 -24.58 -28.65 1.98
CA ASN A 26 -25.26 -29.56 2.92
C ASN A 26 -24.48 -30.85 3.22
N TYR A 27 -23.56 -31.26 2.33
CA TYR A 27 -22.72 -32.46 2.53
C TYR A 27 -21.51 -32.22 3.45
N ASN A 28 -21.05 -30.96 3.58
CA ASN A 28 -19.81 -30.62 4.28
C ASN A 28 -20.02 -30.25 5.76
N VAL A 29 -21.24 -29.89 6.16
CA VAL A 29 -21.57 -29.45 7.53
C VAL A 29 -21.51 -30.63 8.53
N THR A 30 -21.89 -31.83 8.14
CA THR A 30 -21.83 -33.04 8.99
C THR A 30 -20.40 -33.51 9.25
N GLN A 31 -19.44 -33.24 8.36
CA GLN A 31 -18.01 -33.51 8.57
C GLN A 31 -17.33 -32.49 9.49
N GLN A 32 -17.82 -31.24 9.54
CA GLN A 32 -17.20 -30.17 10.34
C GLN A 32 -17.39 -30.32 11.86
N LEU A 33 -18.45 -30.99 12.31
CA LEU A 33 -18.73 -31.17 13.74
C LEU A 33 -17.74 -32.11 14.45
N GLY A 34 -17.01 -32.95 13.73
CA GLY A 34 -15.92 -33.79 14.28
C GLY A 34 -14.61 -33.04 14.52
N ASN A 35 -14.39 -31.91 13.84
CA ASN A 35 -13.12 -31.17 13.85
C ASN A 35 -13.06 -30.07 14.92
N THR A 36 -14.19 -29.70 15.53
CA THR A 36 -14.28 -28.63 16.53
C THR A 36 -13.52 -28.94 17.82
N LYS A 37 -13.30 -30.22 18.15
CA LYS A 37 -12.45 -30.61 19.30
C LYS A 37 -10.96 -30.26 19.11
N ASN A 38 -10.48 -30.09 17.87
CA ASN A 38 -9.11 -29.65 17.57
C ASN A 38 -8.97 -28.11 17.49
N LEU A 39 -10.09 -27.39 17.33
CA LEU A 39 -10.09 -25.93 17.14
C LEU A 39 -9.79 -25.12 18.42
N ASN A 40 -9.95 -25.71 19.60
CA ASN A 40 -9.57 -25.06 20.86
C ASN A 40 -8.04 -24.95 21.06
N LYS A 41 -7.23 -25.55 20.19
CA LYS A 41 -5.76 -25.40 20.19
C LYS A 41 -5.27 -24.22 19.33
N LEU A 42 -6.15 -23.53 18.60
CA LEU A 42 -5.77 -22.55 17.56
C LEU A 42 -5.86 -21.07 18.00
N SER A 43 -6.14 -20.76 19.26
CA SER A 43 -6.27 -19.36 19.73
C SER A 43 -5.24 -18.95 20.80
N THR A 44 -4.02 -19.47 20.74
CA THR A 44 -2.91 -18.84 21.47
C THR A 44 -2.40 -17.64 20.67
N PHE A 45 -2.25 -16.47 21.30
CA PHE A 45 -1.50 -15.33 20.75
C PHE A 45 -0.10 -15.79 20.38
N SER A 46 0.08 -16.25 19.14
CA SER A 46 1.33 -16.85 18.70
C SER A 46 2.27 -15.73 18.25
N PHE A 47 3.25 -15.41 19.09
CA PHE A 47 4.35 -14.50 18.76
C PHE A 47 5.03 -14.90 17.43
N ALA A 48 5.10 -16.20 17.14
CA ALA A 48 5.61 -16.74 15.89
C ALA A 48 4.75 -16.37 14.66
N ALA A 49 3.42 -16.26 14.81
CA ALA A 49 2.55 -15.75 13.75
C ALA A 49 2.75 -14.25 13.51
N ARG A 50 3.04 -13.47 14.57
CA ARG A 50 3.36 -12.03 14.47
C ARG A 50 4.70 -11.81 13.75
N ILE A 51 5.75 -12.55 14.13
CA ILE A 51 7.06 -12.49 13.46
C ILE A 51 6.93 -12.83 11.96
N ARG A 52 6.05 -13.78 11.61
CA ARG A 52 5.76 -14.11 10.21
C ARG A 52 5.08 -12.96 9.45
N SER A 53 4.16 -12.21 10.10
CA SER A 53 3.58 -11.00 9.48
C SER A 53 4.58 -9.87 9.24
N PHE A 54 5.58 -9.70 10.11
CA PHE A 54 6.69 -8.78 9.85
C PHE A 54 7.54 -9.23 8.65
N SER A 55 7.80 -10.53 8.52
CA SER A 55 8.50 -11.07 7.35
C SER A 55 7.75 -10.81 6.05
N TYR A 56 6.42 -10.89 6.04
CA TYR A 56 5.61 -10.55 4.85
C TYR A 56 5.66 -9.05 4.56
N ALA A 57 5.59 -8.18 5.57
CA ALA A 57 5.72 -6.74 5.38
C ALA A 57 7.09 -6.34 4.81
N LEU A 58 8.17 -6.93 5.34
CA LEU A 58 9.54 -6.72 4.82
C LEU A 58 9.70 -7.22 3.39
N SER A 59 9.11 -8.37 3.07
CA SER A 59 9.06 -8.87 1.69
C SER A 59 8.29 -7.92 0.77
N GLY A 60 7.20 -7.32 1.25
CA GLY A 60 6.43 -6.31 0.51
C GLY A 60 7.25 -5.05 0.22
N ILE A 61 8.02 -4.57 1.20
CA ILE A 61 8.95 -3.43 1.01
C ILE A 61 10.03 -3.78 -0.02
N ALA A 62 10.59 -4.99 0.05
CA ALA A 62 11.61 -5.43 -0.91
C ALA A 62 11.08 -5.52 -2.35
N VAL A 63 9.81 -5.91 -2.53
CA VAL A 63 9.14 -5.91 -3.83
C VAL A 63 8.96 -4.48 -4.33
N LEU A 64 8.47 -3.56 -3.49
CA LEU A 64 8.30 -2.15 -3.83
C LEU A 64 9.59 -1.51 -4.36
N LEU A 65 10.71 -1.74 -3.67
CA LEU A 65 12.02 -1.19 -4.02
C LEU A 65 12.61 -1.79 -5.32
N LYS A 66 12.20 -3.00 -5.71
CA LYS A 66 12.72 -3.69 -6.89
C LYS A 66 11.84 -3.54 -8.13
N SER A 67 10.54 -3.35 -7.96
CA SER A 67 9.59 -3.45 -9.07
C SER A 67 9.47 -2.18 -9.90
N GLN A 68 9.70 -1.00 -9.33
CA GLN A 68 9.38 0.28 -9.98
C GLN A 68 10.58 1.21 -10.11
N HIS A 69 10.75 1.78 -11.31
CA HIS A 69 11.77 2.80 -11.57
C HIS A 69 11.52 4.08 -10.73
N ASN A 70 10.25 4.44 -10.54
CA ASN A 70 9.85 5.61 -9.75
C ASN A 70 10.27 5.50 -8.28
N ALA A 71 10.27 4.28 -7.72
CA ALA A 71 10.73 4.03 -6.35
C ALA A 71 12.22 4.43 -6.15
N TRP A 72 13.07 4.26 -7.16
CA TRP A 72 14.48 4.71 -7.09
C TRP A 72 14.59 6.23 -7.05
N ILE A 73 13.78 6.94 -7.83
CA ILE A 73 13.74 8.41 -7.83
C ILE A 73 13.34 8.91 -6.44
N HIS A 74 12.28 8.33 -5.84
CA HIS A 74 11.85 8.68 -4.49
C HIS A 74 12.92 8.36 -3.43
N LEU A 75 13.67 7.27 -3.58
CA LEU A 75 14.75 6.91 -2.66
C LEU A 75 15.94 7.87 -2.75
N VAL A 76 16.34 8.28 -3.95
CA VAL A 76 17.39 9.29 -4.15
C VAL A 76 16.94 10.64 -3.58
N ALA A 77 15.71 11.07 -3.89
CA ALA A 77 15.16 12.32 -3.36
C ALA A 77 15.11 12.31 -1.83
N THR A 78 14.66 11.19 -1.23
CA THR A 78 14.65 11.01 0.22
C THR A 78 16.04 11.11 0.83
N THR A 79 17.03 10.48 0.20
CA THR A 79 18.43 10.55 0.64
C THR A 79 18.93 12.00 0.65
N LEU A 80 18.67 12.75 -0.43
CA LEU A 80 19.06 14.16 -0.53
C LEU A 80 18.40 15.03 0.54
N VAL A 81 17.10 14.85 0.78
CA VAL A 81 16.34 15.61 1.78
C VAL A 81 16.83 15.31 3.20
N ILE A 82 17.10 14.04 3.53
CA ILE A 82 17.64 13.66 4.84
C ILE A 82 19.06 14.23 5.02
N SER A 83 19.93 14.11 4.02
CA SER A 83 21.28 14.68 4.07
C SER A 83 21.23 16.21 4.25
N GLY A 84 20.32 16.89 3.55
CA GLY A 84 20.09 18.32 3.73
C GLY A 84 19.62 18.67 5.13
N GLY A 85 18.63 17.95 5.68
CA GLY A 85 18.13 18.18 7.04
C GLY A 85 19.21 18.01 8.10
N LEU A 86 20.08 17.02 7.94
CA LEU A 86 21.22 16.79 8.84
C LEU A 86 22.30 17.88 8.70
N PHE A 87 22.61 18.30 7.46
CA PHE A 87 23.61 19.31 7.18
C PHE A 87 23.20 20.69 7.72
N PHE A 88 21.95 21.09 7.49
CA PHE A 88 21.41 22.38 7.93
C PHE A 88 20.98 22.40 9.40
N GLN A 89 20.97 21.24 10.08
CA GLN A 89 20.53 21.09 11.47
C GLN A 89 19.12 21.67 11.68
N ILE A 90 18.18 21.26 10.84
CA ILE A 90 16.79 21.74 10.87
C ILE A 90 16.11 21.40 12.20
N ASP A 91 15.10 22.18 12.57
CA ASP A 91 14.43 22.06 13.87
C ASP A 91 13.68 20.72 14.01
N PRO A 92 13.47 20.21 15.25
CA PRO A 92 12.76 18.95 15.47
C PRO A 92 11.33 18.91 14.88
N ILE A 93 10.64 20.06 14.85
CA ILE A 93 9.29 20.16 14.26
C ILE A 93 9.37 20.02 12.72
N GLU A 94 10.39 20.61 12.11
CA GLU A 94 10.63 20.51 10.67
C GLU A 94 11.01 19.08 10.28
N TRP A 95 11.79 18.39 11.11
CA TRP A 95 12.04 16.96 10.97
C TRP A 95 10.75 16.13 10.98
N CYS A 96 9.81 16.40 11.88
CA CYS A 96 8.52 15.71 11.90
C CYS A 96 7.77 15.89 10.57
N LEU A 97 7.78 17.10 9.99
CA LEU A 97 7.14 17.38 8.70
C LEU A 97 7.86 16.68 7.54
N VAL A 98 9.19 16.70 7.52
CA VAL A 98 10.02 16.01 6.52
C VAL A 98 9.77 14.50 6.56
N ILE A 99 9.78 13.89 7.75
CA ILE A 99 9.52 12.45 7.92
C ILE A 99 8.10 12.12 7.45
N LEU A 100 7.10 12.93 7.83
CA LEU A 100 5.72 12.71 7.40
C LEU A 100 5.58 12.79 5.88
N ALA A 101 6.24 13.76 5.24
CA ALA A 101 6.26 13.91 3.79
C ALA A 101 6.86 12.69 3.09
N ILE A 102 8.02 12.23 3.55
CA ILE A 102 8.70 11.03 3.04
C ILE A 102 7.78 9.82 3.16
N LEU A 103 7.21 9.60 4.35
CA LEU A 103 6.31 8.46 4.60
C LEU A 103 5.07 8.51 3.70
N ALA A 104 4.47 9.68 3.50
CA ALA A 104 3.31 9.83 2.63
C ALA A 104 3.62 9.40 1.18
N VAL A 105 4.79 9.79 0.66
CA VAL A 105 5.22 9.43 -0.70
C VAL A 105 5.42 7.92 -0.82
N PHE A 106 6.12 7.29 0.13
CA PHE A 106 6.34 5.84 0.09
C PHE A 106 5.04 5.04 0.28
N VAL A 107 4.10 5.52 1.10
CA VAL A 107 2.78 4.90 1.24
C VAL A 107 2.00 4.99 -0.08
N ALA A 108 2.00 6.15 -0.74
CA ALA A 108 1.35 6.32 -2.03
C ALA A 108 1.96 5.38 -3.10
N GLU A 109 3.29 5.29 -3.17
CA GLU A 109 4.00 4.39 -4.09
C GLU A 109 3.68 2.91 -3.81
N ALA A 110 3.57 2.53 -2.53
CA ALA A 110 3.20 1.19 -2.11
C ALA A 110 1.78 0.83 -2.56
N LEU A 111 0.84 1.75 -2.37
CA LEU A 111 -0.54 1.58 -2.81
C LEU A 111 -0.62 1.51 -4.34
N ASN A 112 0.14 2.34 -5.07
CA ASN A 112 0.22 2.25 -6.52
C ASN A 112 0.69 0.87 -6.99
N THR A 113 1.81 0.39 -6.44
CA THR A 113 2.36 -0.93 -6.77
C THR A 113 1.38 -2.07 -6.44
N ALA A 114 0.70 -1.99 -5.29
CA ALA A 114 -0.31 -2.98 -4.91
C ALA A 114 -1.52 -2.99 -5.87
N ILE A 115 -1.98 -1.82 -6.30
CA ILE A 115 -3.07 -1.68 -7.28
C ILE A 115 -2.64 -2.22 -8.64
N GLU A 116 -1.41 -1.95 -9.08
CA GLU A 116 -0.85 -2.51 -10.31
C GLU A 116 -0.86 -4.04 -10.29
N PHE A 117 -0.34 -4.67 -9.24
CA PHE A 117 -0.36 -6.13 -9.10
C PHE A 117 -1.78 -6.71 -9.08
N LEU A 118 -2.71 -6.05 -8.39
CA LEU A 118 -4.10 -6.48 -8.38
C LEU A 118 -4.73 -6.38 -9.78
N CYS A 119 -4.47 -5.30 -10.49
CA CYS A 119 -4.96 -5.08 -11.85
C CYS A 119 -4.43 -6.15 -12.82
N ASP A 120 -3.14 -6.45 -12.75
CA ASP A 120 -2.48 -7.46 -13.59
C ASP A 120 -3.00 -8.88 -13.29
N ALA A 121 -3.32 -9.16 -12.03
CA ALA A 121 -3.93 -10.43 -11.63
C ALA A 121 -5.38 -10.58 -12.10
N VAL A 122 -6.16 -9.50 -12.13
CA VAL A 122 -7.59 -9.53 -12.48
C VAL A 122 -7.83 -9.52 -14.00
N SER A 123 -6.99 -8.82 -14.77
CA SER A 123 -7.18 -8.70 -16.22
C SER A 123 -5.84 -8.74 -16.95
N PRO A 124 -5.42 -9.91 -17.45
CA PRO A 124 -4.20 -10.06 -18.24
C PRO A 124 -4.27 -9.35 -19.61
N THR A 125 -5.48 -8.99 -20.06
CA THR A 125 -5.69 -8.25 -21.31
C THR A 125 -6.01 -6.78 -21.04
N PRO A 126 -5.64 -5.85 -21.94
CA PRO A 126 -5.91 -4.43 -21.73
C PRO A 126 -7.40 -4.14 -21.58
N HIS A 127 -7.80 -3.58 -20.43
CA HIS A 127 -9.18 -3.19 -20.14
C HIS A 127 -9.27 -1.69 -19.78
N PRO A 128 -10.17 -0.89 -20.40
CA PRO A 128 -10.22 0.55 -20.18
C PRO A 128 -10.42 0.99 -18.72
N LEU A 129 -11.17 0.23 -17.93
CA LEU A 129 -11.34 0.52 -16.49
C LEU A 129 -10.08 0.23 -15.67
N ILE A 130 -9.30 -0.79 -16.04
CA ILE A 130 -8.05 -1.13 -15.37
C ILE A 130 -7.02 -0.03 -15.64
N GLN A 131 -6.95 0.46 -16.87
CA GLN A 131 -6.13 1.60 -17.22
C GLN A 131 -6.46 2.82 -16.35
N LYS A 132 -7.75 3.20 -16.26
CA LYS A 132 -8.18 4.31 -15.38
C LYS A 132 -7.82 4.09 -13.91
N SER A 133 -7.90 2.86 -13.41
CA SER A 133 -7.50 2.53 -12.04
C SER A 133 -6.00 2.78 -11.81
N LYS A 134 -5.16 2.33 -12.76
CA LYS A 134 -3.71 2.57 -12.73
C LYS A 134 -3.38 4.07 -12.83
N ASP A 135 -4.06 4.79 -13.71
CA ASP A 135 -3.87 6.24 -13.87
C ASP A 135 -4.19 7.02 -12.58
N VAL A 136 -5.28 6.65 -11.89
CA VAL A 136 -5.66 7.27 -10.60
C VAL A 136 -4.62 6.94 -9.51
N ALA A 137 -4.12 5.71 -9.47
CA ALA A 137 -3.10 5.31 -8.50
C ALA A 137 -1.78 6.07 -8.72
N ALA A 138 -1.33 6.20 -9.96
CA ALA A 138 -0.18 7.02 -10.33
C ALA A 138 -0.40 8.50 -10.01
N GLY A 139 -1.62 9.01 -10.23
CA GLY A 139 -2.02 10.36 -9.84
C GLY A 139 -1.90 10.63 -8.34
N ALA A 140 -2.21 9.63 -7.49
CA ALA A 140 -2.05 9.76 -6.04
C ALA A 140 -0.57 9.89 -5.62
N VAL A 141 0.34 9.14 -6.26
CA VAL A 141 1.78 9.28 -6.06
C VAL A 141 2.25 10.69 -6.43
N LEU A 142 1.80 11.20 -7.58
CA LEU A 142 2.15 12.55 -8.04
C LEU A 142 1.69 13.62 -7.06
N ILE A 143 0.45 13.55 -6.57
CA ILE A 143 -0.08 14.50 -5.58
C ILE A 143 0.77 14.46 -4.29
N SER A 144 1.11 13.26 -3.82
CA SER A 144 1.94 13.09 -2.63
C SER A 144 3.35 13.67 -2.83
N ALA A 145 3.97 13.43 -3.99
CA ALA A 145 5.27 13.97 -4.34
C ALA A 145 5.27 15.51 -4.42
N ILE A 146 4.24 16.11 -5.01
CA ILE A 146 4.07 17.58 -5.02
C ILE A 146 3.97 18.12 -3.59
N GLY A 147 3.19 17.47 -2.73
CA GLY A 147 3.10 17.84 -1.32
C GLY A 147 4.46 17.82 -0.61
N ALA A 148 5.26 16.77 -0.84
CA ALA A 148 6.60 16.67 -0.28
C ALA A 148 7.54 17.78 -0.79
N ILE A 149 7.47 18.13 -2.09
CA ILE A 149 8.22 19.25 -2.66
C ILE A 149 7.83 20.57 -2.00
N VAL A 150 6.53 20.82 -1.81
CA VAL A 150 6.04 22.05 -1.15
C VAL A 150 6.57 22.14 0.28
N ILE A 151 6.54 21.04 1.05
CA ILE A 151 7.09 20.99 2.41
C ILE A 151 8.59 21.33 2.39
N GLY A 152 9.36 20.72 1.47
CA GLY A 152 10.79 21.01 1.32
C GLY A 152 11.06 22.48 0.96
N LEU A 153 10.25 23.07 0.07
CA LEU A 153 10.35 24.49 -0.30
C LEU A 153 9.94 25.46 0.81
N ILE A 154 9.20 25.00 1.83
CA ILE A 154 8.89 25.83 3.00
C ILE A 154 10.04 25.78 4.00
N ILE A 155 10.61 24.59 4.23
CA ILE A 155 11.60 24.35 5.28
C ILE A 155 12.99 24.84 4.86
N PHE A 156 13.49 24.45 3.68
CA PHE A 156 14.91 24.63 3.36
C PHE A 156 15.38 26.04 2.96
N PRO A 157 14.59 26.92 2.30
CA PRO A 157 15.08 28.23 1.88
C PRO A 157 15.70 29.14 2.97
N PRO A 158 15.16 29.25 4.20
CA PRO A 158 15.81 30.05 5.24
C PRO A 158 17.22 29.55 5.58
N TYR A 159 17.44 28.23 5.58
CA TYR A 159 18.74 27.63 5.87
C TYR A 159 19.77 27.89 4.77
N PHE A 160 19.35 27.84 3.51
CA PHE A 160 20.24 28.18 2.39
C PHE A 160 20.73 29.63 2.44
N LYS A 161 19.85 30.57 2.81
CA LYS A 161 20.23 31.99 2.95
C LYS A 161 21.11 32.29 4.16
N ALA A 162 21.09 31.43 5.18
CA ALA A 162 21.90 31.60 6.37
C ALA A 162 23.33 31.05 6.20
N TYR A 163 23.53 30.07 5.31
CA TYR A 163 24.81 29.40 5.08
C TYR A 163 25.59 29.90 3.84
N LEU A 164 24.96 30.67 2.95
CA LEU A 164 25.57 31.32 1.77
C LEU A 164 25.64 32.83 1.96
#